data_AF-A0A352GQM0-F1
#
_entry.id   AF-A0A352GQM0-F1
#
_cell.length_a   1.000
_cell.length_b   1.000
_cell.length_c   1.000
_cell.angle_alpha   90.00
_cell.angle_beta   90.00
_cell.angle_gamma   90.00
#
_symmetry.space_group_name_H-M   'P 1'
#
loop_
_entity.id
_entity.type
_entity.pdbx_description
1 polymer ?
#
loop_
_entity_poly.entity_id
_entity_poly.type
_entity_poly.pdbx_seq_one_letter_code
_entity_poly.pdbx_strand_id
1 'polypeptide(L)'
;HPTVKPVAMIADAIRDASDRGDLVLDPFLGSGTAVIACEQTGRVCAGLELDPKYVDVIVRRWQAYTGNKARHADTGMTFDEMADLRQGKMLLLPPPATGGEA
;
A
#
# COMPACT_ATOMS: atom_id res chain seq x y z
N HIS A 1 12.21 -7.49 8.34
CA HIS A 1 12.22 -8.94 8.07
C HIS A 1 13.65 -9.31 7.67
N PRO A 2 14.32 -10.23 8.39
CA PRO A 2 15.77 -10.45 8.25
C PRO A 2 16.20 -11.07 6.90
N THR A 3 15.30 -11.73 6.17
CA THR A 3 15.55 -12.30 4.84
C THR A 3 14.59 -11.69 3.82
N VAL A 4 15.07 -10.72 3.06
CA VAL A 4 14.31 -10.13 1.95
C VAL A 4 14.49 -11.02 0.73
N LYS A 5 13.40 -11.62 0.24
CA LYS A 5 13.42 -12.34 -1.04
C LYS A 5 13.78 -11.35 -2.17
N PRO A 6 14.67 -11.70 -3.10
CA PRO A 6 14.99 -10.84 -4.24
C PRO A 6 13.73 -10.50 -5.04
N VAL A 7 13.51 -9.21 -5.34
CA VAL A 7 12.33 -8.75 -6.09
C VAL A 7 12.26 -9.41 -7.47
N ALA A 8 13.40 -9.54 -8.16
CA ALA A 8 13.47 -10.14 -9.48
C ALA A 8 12.88 -11.56 -9.52
N MET A 9 13.22 -12.40 -8.53
CA MET A 9 12.70 -13.77 -8.44
C MET A 9 11.17 -13.79 -8.33
N ILE A 10 10.58 -12.88 -7.54
CA ILE A 10 9.12 -12.81 -7.39
C ILE A 10 8.48 -12.22 -8.65
N ALA A 11 9.12 -11.24 -9.28
CA ALA A 11 8.65 -10.66 -10.54
C ALA A 11 8.61 -11.70 -11.68
N ASP A 12 9.63 -12.56 -11.76
CA ASP A 12 9.68 -13.64 -12.74
C ASP A 12 8.52 -14.63 -12.53
N ALA A 13 8.32 -15.10 -11.29
CA ALA A 13 7.21 -15.99 -10.96
C ALA A 13 5.82 -15.37 -11.26
N ILE A 14 5.64 -14.07 -11.02
CA ILE A 14 4.39 -13.36 -11.34
C ILE A 14 4.16 -13.31 -12.86
N ARG A 15 5.21 -13.08 -13.66
CA ARG A 15 5.08 -13.05 -15.12
C ARG A 15 4.71 -14.41 -15.70
N ASP A 16 5.17 -15.49 -15.09
CA ASP A 16 4.87 -16.85 -15.54
C ASP A 16 3.45 -17.30 -15.18
N ALA A 17 2.86 -16.72 -14.13
CA ALA A 17 1.60 -17.19 -13.54
C ALA A 17 0.39 -16.25 -13.74
N SER A 18 0.58 -15.07 -14.33
CA SER A 18 -0.48 -14.06 -14.50
C SER A 18 -0.21 -13.13 -15.67
N ASP A 19 -1.23 -12.42 -16.13
CA ASP A 19 -1.13 -11.38 -17.14
C ASP A 19 -1.01 -9.98 -16.52
N ARG A 20 -0.66 -8.97 -17.34
CA ARG A 20 -0.67 -7.57 -16.87
C ARG A 20 -2.09 -7.16 -16.50
N GLY A 21 -2.23 -6.47 -15.37
CA GLY A 21 -3.53 -6.07 -14.82
C GLY A 21 -4.18 -7.09 -13.89
N ASP A 22 -3.68 -8.34 -13.86
CA ASP A 22 -4.20 -9.35 -12.94
C ASP A 22 -3.94 -9.00 -11.48
N LEU A 23 -4.80 -9.54 -10.61
CA LEU A 23 -4.68 -9.44 -9.17
C LEU A 23 -3.80 -10.56 -8.62
N VAL A 24 -2.75 -10.18 -7.90
CA VAL A 24 -1.87 -11.09 -7.15
C VAL A 24 -2.12 -10.90 -5.66
N LEU A 25 -2.52 -11.98 -4.98
CA LEU A 25 -2.75 -12.00 -3.54
C LEU A 25 -1.51 -12.51 -2.78
N ASP A 26 -1.01 -11.72 -1.84
CA ASP A 26 0.01 -12.13 -0.87
C ASP A 26 -0.47 -11.90 0.58
N PRO A 27 -0.93 -12.96 1.30
CA PRO A 27 -1.44 -12.82 2.66
C PRO A 27 -0.34 -12.64 3.72
N PHE A 28 0.95 -12.66 3.34
CA PHE A 28 2.09 -12.55 4.25
C PHE A 28 3.17 -11.63 3.68
N LEU A 29 2.82 -10.35 3.49
CA LEU A 29 3.66 -9.39 2.77
C LEU A 29 5.07 -9.23 3.34
N GLY A 30 5.24 -9.32 4.66
CA GLY A 30 6.51 -9.16 5.34
C GLY A 30 7.18 -7.83 5.02
N SER A 31 8.21 -7.85 4.17
CA SER A 31 8.91 -6.62 3.74
C SER A 31 8.34 -5.97 2.47
N GLY A 32 7.27 -6.51 1.88
CA GLY A 32 6.58 -5.95 0.71
C GLY A 32 7.23 -6.28 -0.63
N THR A 33 8.00 -7.38 -0.73
CA THR A 33 8.61 -7.78 -2.00
C THR A 33 7.56 -8.02 -3.10
N ALA A 34 6.43 -8.65 -2.76
CA ALA A 34 5.35 -8.89 -3.73
C ALA A 34 4.74 -7.58 -4.26
N VAL A 35 4.53 -6.58 -3.40
CA VAL A 35 4.03 -5.26 -3.80
C VAL A 35 4.92 -4.61 -4.86
N ILE A 36 6.24 -4.59 -4.63
CA ILE A 36 7.20 -4.01 -5.59
C ILE A 36 7.28 -4.84 -6.87
N ALA A 37 7.24 -6.17 -6.77
CA ALA A 37 7.26 -7.05 -7.93
C ALA A 37 6.00 -6.88 -8.80
N CYS A 38 4.83 -6.74 -8.20
CA CYS A 38 3.58 -6.46 -8.92
C CYS A 38 3.65 -5.10 -9.61
N GLU A 39 4.13 -4.06 -8.93
CA GLU A 39 4.32 -2.74 -9.52
C GLU A 39 5.28 -2.79 -10.73
N GLN A 40 6.42 -3.46 -10.59
CA GLN A 40 7.41 -3.66 -11.67
C GLN A 40 6.85 -4.40 -12.88
N THR A 41 5.91 -5.31 -12.65
CA THR A 41 5.34 -6.17 -13.69
C THR A 41 3.99 -5.64 -14.21
N GLY A 42 3.44 -4.58 -13.61
CA GLY A 42 2.13 -4.04 -13.97
C GLY A 42 0.97 -4.95 -13.59
N ARG A 43 1.05 -5.60 -12.42
CA ARG A 43 -0.05 -6.35 -11.77
C ARG A 43 -0.58 -5.56 -10.58
N VAL A 44 -1.80 -5.83 -10.17
CA VAL A 44 -2.37 -5.29 -8.92
C VAL A 44 -1.98 -6.22 -7.78
N CYS A 45 -1.40 -5.70 -6.72
CA CYS A 45 -1.13 -6.47 -5.51
C CYS A 45 -2.24 -6.22 -4.48
N ALA A 46 -2.88 -7.28 -4.00
CA ALA A 46 -3.62 -7.27 -2.74
C ALA A 46 -2.82 -8.06 -1.71
N GLY A 47 -2.68 -7.54 -0.49
CA GLY A 47 -1.97 -8.28 0.52
C GLY A 47 -2.29 -7.87 1.94
N LEU A 48 -1.87 -8.72 2.86
CA LEU A 48 -2.09 -8.58 4.29
C LEU A 48 -0.73 -8.64 5.01
N GLU A 49 -0.61 -7.84 6.06
CA GLU A 49 0.48 -7.92 7.02
C GLU A 49 -0.07 -7.68 8.42
N LEU A 50 0.35 -8.51 9.37
CA LEU A 50 -0.17 -8.49 10.73
C LEU A 50 0.54 -7.45 11.59
N ASP A 51 1.86 -7.30 11.43
CA ASP A 51 2.63 -6.33 12.22
C ASP A 51 2.51 -4.93 11.60
N PRO A 52 1.90 -3.96 12.30
CA PRO A 52 1.77 -2.59 11.80
C PRO A 52 3.11 -1.95 11.43
N LYS A 53 4.21 -2.33 12.08
CA LYS A 53 5.54 -1.82 11.75
C LYS A 53 5.97 -2.25 10.35
N TYR A 54 5.61 -3.47 9.93
CA TYR A 54 5.88 -3.94 8.58
C TYR A 54 4.95 -3.30 7.57
N VAL A 55 3.68 -3.05 7.92
CA VAL A 55 2.77 -2.24 7.07
C VAL A 55 3.40 -0.88 6.75
N ASP A 56 3.91 -0.17 7.76
CA ASP A 56 4.57 1.12 7.57
C ASP A 56 5.79 1.02 6.65
N VAL A 57 6.62 -0.02 6.81
CA VAL A 57 7.77 -0.29 5.95
C VAL A 57 7.35 -0.54 4.50
N ILE A 58 6.32 -1.37 4.28
CA ILE A 58 5.81 -1.71 2.95
C ILE A 58 5.32 -0.45 2.24
N VAL A 59 4.50 0.36 2.92
CA VAL A 59 3.94 1.59 2.37
C VAL A 59 5.05 2.57 1.99
N ARG A 60 6.00 2.85 2.90
CA ARG A 60 7.12 3.76 2.63
C ARG A 60 8.00 3.25 1.50
N ARG A 61 8.28 1.94 1.45
CA ARG A 61 9.05 1.32 0.38
C ARG A 61 8.38 1.47 -0.98
N TRP A 62 7.06 1.24 -1.06
CA TRP A 62 6.30 1.42 -2.29
C TRP A 62 6.23 2.89 -2.73
N GLN A 63 6.01 3.83 -1.80
CA GLN A 63 6.03 5.26 -2.10
C GLN A 63 7.40 5.71 -2.61
N ALA A 64 8.49 5.26 -2.00
CA ALA A 64 9.85 5.56 -2.46
C ALA A 64 10.14 4.95 -3.85
N TYR A 65 9.60 3.76 -4.14
CA TYR A 65 9.79 3.09 -5.41
C TYR A 65 9.01 3.76 -6.56
N THR A 66 7.76 4.18 -6.31
CA THR A 66 6.85 4.71 -7.35
C THR A 66 6.82 6.23 -7.44
N GLY A 67 7.19 6.93 -6.36
CA GLY A 67 6.94 8.37 -6.21
C GLY A 67 5.48 8.72 -5.88
N ASN A 68 4.57 7.73 -5.80
CA ASN A 68 3.18 7.94 -5.50
C ASN A 68 2.93 8.10 -3.99
N LYS A 69 1.74 8.57 -3.63
CA LYS A 69 1.28 8.66 -2.24
C LYS A 69 0.24 7.58 -1.96
N ALA A 70 0.51 6.70 -1.00
CA ALA A 70 -0.44 5.67 -0.58
C ALA A 70 -1.64 6.34 0.09
N ARG A 71 -2.84 5.82 -0.16
CA ARG A 71 -4.10 6.38 0.36
C ARG A 71 -4.88 5.34 1.13
N HIS A 72 -5.50 5.77 2.23
CA HIS A 72 -6.44 4.97 2.98
C HIS A 72 -7.74 4.82 2.18
N ALA A 73 -8.24 3.59 2.03
CA ALA A 73 -9.37 3.30 1.15
C ALA A 73 -10.65 4.06 1.54
N ASP A 74 -10.95 4.17 2.84
CA ASP A 74 -12.21 4.77 3.30
C ASP A 74 -12.16 6.30 3.41
N THR A 75 -11.00 6.86 3.77
CA THR A 75 -10.89 8.30 4.07
C THR A 75 -10.27 9.07 2.91
N GLY A 76 -9.64 8.39 1.95
CA GLY A 76 -8.89 9.01 0.85
C GLY A 76 -7.60 9.74 1.28
N MET A 77 -7.37 9.89 2.59
CA MET A 77 -6.18 10.54 3.14
C MET A 77 -4.92 9.75 2.79
N THR A 78 -3.84 10.47 2.53
CA THR A 78 -2.53 9.90 2.31
C THR A 78 -1.97 9.29 3.59
N PHE A 79 -0.99 8.39 3.43
CA PHE A 79 -0.32 7.76 4.57
C PHE A 79 0.30 8.78 5.56
N ASP A 80 0.88 9.87 5.03
CA ASP A 80 1.45 10.94 5.85
C ASP A 80 0.36 11.74 6.59
N GLU A 81 -0.73 12.07 5.91
CA GLU A 81 -1.90 12.74 6.53
C GLU A 81 -2.50 11.89 7.67
N MET A 82 -2.61 10.58 7.47
CA MET A 82 -3.06 9.65 8.51
C MET A 82 -2.08 9.58 9.70
N ALA A 83 -0.76 9.68 9.44
CA ALA A 83 0.24 9.71 10.49
C ALA A 83 0.15 11.02 11.31
N ASP A 84 -0.05 12.17 10.66
CA ASP A 84 -0.23 13.45 11.31
C ASP A 84 -1.50 13.49 12.17
N LEU A 85 -2.60 12.94 11.66
CA LEU A 85 -3.84 12.78 12.41
C LEU A 85 -3.64 11.92 13.68
N ARG A 86 -2.97 10.78 13.56
CA ARG A 86 -2.67 9.88 14.71
C ARG A 86 -1.76 10.53 15.75
N GLN A 87 -0.92 11.48 15.32
CA GLN A 87 -0.03 12.25 16.20
C GLN A 87 -0.69 13.52 16.74
N GLY A 88 -1.96 13.79 16.43
CA GLY A 88 -2.67 15.00 16.85
C GLY A 88 -2.18 16.29 16.18
N LYS A 89 -1.41 16.17 15.09
CA LYS A 89 -0.91 17.31 14.29
C LYS A 89 -1.93 17.81 13.27
N MET A 90 -2.99 17.05 13.04
CA MET A 90 -4.08 17.40 12.15
C MET A 90 -5.42 17.13 12.85
N LEU A 91 -6.33 18.11 12.77
CA LEU A 91 -7.70 17.92 13.22
C LEU A 91 -8.53 17.37 12.06
N LEU A 92 -9.32 16.33 12.34
CA LEU A 92 -10.37 15.89 11.44
C LEU A 92 -11.44 16.99 11.44
N LEU A 93 -11.43 17.83 10.41
CA LEU A 93 -12.57 18.73 10.20
C LEU A 93 -13.78 17.83 9.94
N PRO A 94 -14.91 18.04 10.64
CA PRO A 94 -16.12 17.32 10.31
C PRO A 94 -16.42 17.53 8.83
N PRO A 95 -16.95 16.51 8.12
CA PRO A 95 -17.42 16.74 6.75
C PRO A 95 -18.32 17.98 6.77
N PRO A 96 -18.24 18.85 5.74
CA PRO A 96 -19.10 20.03 5.69
C PRO A 96 -20.53 19.54 5.92
N ALA A 97 -21.21 20.16 6.89
CA ALA A 97 -22.62 19.87 7.12
C ALA A 97 -23.28 19.95 5.77
N THR A 98 -23.75 18.81 5.24
CA THR A 98 -24.57 18.78 4.05
C THR A 98 -25.78 19.61 4.41
N GLY A 99 -25.75 20.89 4.03
CA GLY A 99 -26.88 21.78 4.11
C GLY A 99 -27.98 21.05 3.35
N GLY A 100 -28.96 20.56 4.10
CA GLY A 100 -30.21 20.16 3.51
C GLY A 100 -30.79 21.41 2.88
N GLU A 101 -30.94 21.38 1.57
CA GLU A 101 -31.97 22.14 0.90
C GLU A 101 -32.77 21.17 0.02
N ALA A 102 -34.07 21.40 0.08
CA ALA A 102 -35.18 20.58 -0.38
C ALA A 102 -35.35 20.59 -1.90
#